data_AF-A0A5E4LWB6-F1
#
_entry.id   AF-A0A5E4LWB6-F1
#
_cell.length_a   1.000
_cell.length_b   1.000
_cell.length_c   1.000
_cell.angle_alpha   90.00
_cell.angle_beta   90.00
_cell.angle_gamma   90.00
#
_symmetry.space_group_name_H-M   'P 1'
#
loop_
_entity.id
_entity.type
_entity.pdbx_description
1 polymer ?
#
loop_
_entity_poly.entity_id
_entity_poly.type
_entity_poly.pdbx_seq_one_letter_code
_entity_poly.pdbx_strand_id
1 'polypeptide(L)'
;MKLKVVLLAGGYATRLWPLTKDKPKALLEVGEKTILEHVLNQLDCIPQVEVIYLTTNEKFAPNFHNFLLKWKMRCKKRVEMLVEEGTSESSKKGAVGALLHMHNKGLLNGRTLIMASDNLFGPGITKLLEEIAANEKENAIVLVDVKDREVAKHYGVCAVNRQGVVTDFEEKPAKPKSTLTSTGCYVLNKELLELLPEYAQAGGGLDRVGDFIGWLVKRARLKGHVYKGKWFDIGTHEQLQRARKEHSA
;
A
#
# COMPACT_ATOMS: atom_id res chain seq x y z
N MET A 1 19.60 1.61 8.76
CA MET A 1 18.62 2.26 9.66
C MET A 1 17.29 1.52 9.67
N LYS A 2 16.37 1.88 10.58
CA LYS A 2 15.06 1.25 10.77
C LYS A 2 14.01 1.83 9.81
N LEU A 3 13.17 0.97 9.25
CA LEU A 3 12.05 1.27 8.34
C LEU A 3 10.75 0.90 9.04
N LYS A 4 9.80 1.84 9.06
CA LYS A 4 8.43 1.56 9.49
C LYS A 4 7.58 1.13 8.30
N VAL A 5 6.60 0.27 8.52
CA VAL A 5 5.66 -0.11 7.48
C VAL A 5 4.24 0.28 7.90
N VAL A 6 3.47 0.85 6.99
CA VAL A 6 2.04 1.07 7.14
C VAL A 6 1.32 0.24 6.09
N LEU A 7 0.59 -0.77 6.57
CA LEU A 7 -0.32 -1.58 5.77
C LEU A 7 -1.74 -1.05 5.91
N LEU A 8 -2.26 -0.49 4.82
CA LEU A 8 -3.60 0.09 4.79
C LEU A 8 -4.63 -1.01 4.54
N ALA A 9 -5.46 -1.33 5.54
CA ALA A 9 -6.48 -2.38 5.47
C ALA A 9 -7.87 -1.94 5.99
N GLY A 10 -8.15 -0.64 6.01
CA GLY A 10 -9.42 -0.08 6.51
C GLY A 10 -10.65 -0.21 5.58
N GLY A 11 -10.50 -0.74 4.37
CA GLY A 11 -11.58 -0.80 3.37
C GLY A 11 -12.58 -1.95 3.58
N TYR A 12 -13.88 -1.71 3.37
CA TYR A 12 -14.92 -2.75 3.37
C TYR A 12 -14.97 -3.62 2.10
N ALA A 13 -14.31 -3.19 1.03
CA ALA A 13 -14.19 -3.94 -0.23
C ALA A 13 -15.54 -4.48 -0.78
N THR A 14 -16.57 -3.63 -0.84
CA THR A 14 -17.94 -4.02 -1.22
C THR A 14 -18.07 -4.64 -2.61
N ARG A 15 -17.15 -4.32 -3.53
CA ARG A 15 -17.06 -4.93 -4.88
C ARG A 15 -16.79 -6.45 -4.86
N LEU A 16 -16.34 -6.99 -3.73
CA LEU A 16 -16.07 -8.41 -3.51
C LEU A 16 -17.15 -9.10 -2.66
N TRP A 17 -18.30 -8.45 -2.44
CA TRP A 17 -19.42 -9.13 -1.79
C TRP A 17 -19.93 -10.31 -2.63
N PRO A 18 -20.29 -11.44 -1.97
CA PRO A 18 -20.45 -11.61 -0.52
C PRO A 18 -19.16 -11.99 0.24
N LEU A 19 -18.03 -12.23 -0.42
CA LEU A 19 -16.80 -12.74 0.22
C LEU A 19 -16.27 -11.82 1.33
N THR A 20 -16.42 -10.50 1.15
CA THR A 20 -15.91 -9.49 2.08
C THR A 20 -16.99 -8.89 2.99
N LYS A 21 -18.16 -9.54 3.10
CA LYS A 21 -19.24 -9.05 3.97
C LYS A 21 -18.83 -9.08 5.44
N ASP A 22 -18.28 -10.21 5.90
CA ASP A 22 -17.91 -10.46 7.30
C ASP A 22 -16.43 -10.85 7.47
N LYS A 23 -15.64 -10.65 6.42
CA LYS A 23 -14.21 -10.95 6.36
C LYS A 23 -13.46 -9.83 5.64
N PRO A 24 -12.39 -9.27 6.20
CA PRO A 24 -11.60 -8.26 5.49
C PRO A 24 -10.95 -8.87 4.25
N LYS A 25 -10.86 -8.07 3.19
CA LYS A 25 -10.28 -8.48 1.90
C LYS A 25 -8.87 -9.05 2.04
N ALA A 26 -8.04 -8.43 2.85
CA ALA A 26 -6.66 -8.88 3.07
C ALA A 26 -6.56 -10.28 3.70
N LEU A 27 -7.63 -10.81 4.29
CA LEU A 27 -7.66 -12.17 4.83
C LEU A 27 -8.25 -13.21 3.85
N LEU A 28 -8.63 -12.82 2.62
CA LEU A 28 -9.01 -13.77 1.60
C LEU A 28 -7.82 -14.64 1.18
N GLU A 29 -8.11 -15.90 0.89
CA GLU A 29 -7.11 -16.91 0.55
C GLU A 29 -6.69 -16.82 -0.92
N VAL A 30 -5.38 -16.91 -1.14
CA VAL A 30 -4.72 -17.05 -2.45
C VAL A 30 -3.67 -18.15 -2.31
N GLY A 31 -3.97 -19.33 -2.89
CA GLY A 31 -3.25 -20.56 -2.58
C GLY A 31 -3.51 -20.99 -1.13
N GLU A 32 -2.47 -21.42 -0.42
CA GLU A 32 -2.54 -21.90 0.96
C GLU A 32 -2.50 -20.79 2.03
N LYS A 33 -2.29 -19.54 1.62
CA LYS A 33 -2.08 -18.40 2.51
C LYS A 33 -3.09 -17.30 2.24
N THR A 34 -3.33 -16.45 3.25
CA THR A 34 -4.10 -15.22 3.04
C THR A 34 -3.27 -14.19 2.27
N ILE A 35 -3.93 -13.21 1.64
CA ILE A 35 -3.22 -12.09 0.98
C ILE A 35 -2.29 -11.39 1.97
N LEU A 36 -2.77 -11.10 3.18
CA LEU A 36 -1.99 -10.47 4.23
C LEU A 36 -0.80 -11.33 4.67
N GLU A 37 -0.96 -12.66 4.73
CA GLU A 37 0.15 -13.55 5.10
C GLU A 37 1.26 -13.54 4.04
N HIS A 38 0.93 -13.48 2.75
CA HIS A 38 1.93 -13.28 1.69
C HIS A 38 2.69 -11.97 1.88
N VAL A 39 1.98 -10.87 2.10
CA VAL A 39 2.58 -9.54 2.33
C VAL A 39 3.47 -9.52 3.56
N LEU A 40 2.98 -10.05 4.70
CA LEU A 40 3.74 -10.08 5.94
C LEU A 40 4.99 -10.95 5.84
N ASN A 41 4.93 -12.09 5.15
CA ASN A 41 6.11 -12.93 4.92
C ASN A 41 7.18 -12.20 4.10
N GLN A 42 6.78 -11.43 3.08
CA GLN A 42 7.72 -10.63 2.30
C GLN A 42 8.39 -9.54 3.14
N LEU A 43 7.63 -8.90 4.04
CA LEU A 43 8.14 -7.86 4.94
C LEU A 43 9.01 -8.40 6.09
N ASP A 44 8.73 -9.61 6.59
CA ASP A 44 9.54 -10.25 7.65
C ASP A 44 10.97 -10.53 7.18
N CYS A 45 11.15 -10.78 5.87
CA CYS A 45 12.46 -10.96 5.26
C CYS A 45 13.29 -9.67 5.15
N ILE A 46 12.68 -8.48 5.20
CA ILE A 46 13.39 -7.21 5.03
C ILE A 46 14.09 -6.82 6.35
N PRO A 47 15.43 -6.77 6.42
CA PRO A 47 16.15 -6.50 7.66
C PRO A 47 15.83 -5.13 8.28
N GLN A 48 15.65 -4.12 7.42
CA GLN A 48 15.38 -2.74 7.82
C GLN A 48 14.02 -2.58 8.50
N VAL A 49 13.03 -3.45 8.23
CA VAL A 49 11.69 -3.34 8.82
C VAL A 49 11.78 -3.51 10.34
N GLU A 50 11.39 -2.48 11.08
CA GLU A 50 11.36 -2.47 12.54
C GLU A 50 9.97 -2.83 13.08
N VAL A 51 8.96 -2.17 12.54
CA VAL A 51 7.57 -2.27 12.99
C VAL A 51 6.64 -2.17 11.79
N ILE A 52 5.57 -2.97 11.83
CA ILE A 52 4.49 -2.96 10.84
C ILE A 52 3.23 -2.47 11.54
N TYR A 53 2.71 -1.33 11.11
CA TYR A 53 1.40 -0.84 11.52
C TYR A 53 0.34 -1.33 10.54
N LEU A 54 -0.60 -2.13 11.01
CA LEU A 54 -1.76 -2.59 10.24
C LEU A 54 -2.96 -1.71 10.58
N THR A 55 -3.39 -0.86 9.66
CA THR A 55 -4.60 -0.03 9.86
C THR A 55 -5.84 -0.83 9.48
N THR A 56 -6.91 -0.73 10.27
CA THR A 56 -8.19 -1.40 10.00
C THR A 56 -9.35 -0.59 10.55
N ASN A 57 -10.56 -0.84 10.05
CA ASN A 57 -11.78 -0.38 10.69
C ASN A 57 -12.17 -1.28 11.89
N GLU A 58 -13.07 -0.77 12.73
CA GLU A 58 -13.57 -1.44 13.92
C GLU A 58 -14.27 -2.78 13.60
N LYS A 59 -15.05 -2.84 12.50
CA LYS A 59 -15.76 -4.05 12.08
C LYS A 59 -14.81 -5.23 11.88
N PHE A 60 -13.67 -5.02 11.22
CA PHE A 60 -12.72 -6.09 10.90
C PHE A 60 -11.56 -6.23 11.88
N ALA A 61 -11.47 -5.35 12.88
CA ALA A 61 -10.44 -5.45 13.92
C ALA A 61 -10.41 -6.84 14.60
N PRO A 62 -11.54 -7.47 14.97
CA PRO A 62 -11.51 -8.82 15.54
C PRO A 62 -10.92 -9.88 14.59
N ASN A 63 -11.21 -9.80 13.28
CA ASN A 63 -10.65 -10.74 12.30
C ASN A 63 -9.12 -10.62 12.21
N PHE A 64 -8.60 -9.40 12.13
CA PHE A 64 -7.15 -9.17 12.08
C PHE A 64 -6.48 -9.55 13.38
N HIS A 65 -7.09 -9.27 14.54
CA HIS A 65 -6.57 -9.67 15.84
C HIS A 65 -6.39 -11.21 15.90
N ASN A 66 -7.43 -11.97 15.57
CA ASN A 66 -7.39 -13.43 15.55
C ASN A 66 -6.35 -13.99 14.56
N PHE A 67 -6.21 -13.37 13.39
CA PHE A 67 -5.18 -13.73 12.42
C PHE A 67 -3.77 -13.47 12.98
N LEU A 68 -3.52 -12.29 13.55
CA LEU A 68 -2.21 -11.91 14.08
C LEU A 68 -1.80 -12.74 15.29
N LEU A 69 -2.73 -13.17 16.14
CA LEU A 69 -2.42 -14.12 17.23
C LEU A 69 -1.83 -15.42 16.69
N LYS A 70 -2.39 -15.95 15.58
CA LYS A 70 -1.89 -17.17 14.93
C LYS A 70 -0.56 -16.92 14.22
N TRP A 71 -0.44 -15.79 13.52
CA TRP A 71 0.76 -15.45 12.75
C TRP A 71 1.96 -15.10 13.64
N LYS A 72 1.74 -14.43 14.78
CA LYS A 72 2.80 -14.02 15.73
C LYS A 72 3.63 -15.19 16.25
N MET A 73 3.08 -16.40 16.26
CA MET A 73 3.82 -17.61 16.61
C MET A 73 4.93 -17.99 15.60
N ARG A 74 4.97 -17.35 14.43
CA ARG A 74 5.81 -17.75 13.28
C ARG A 74 6.80 -16.69 12.81
N CYS A 75 6.79 -15.48 13.37
CA CYS A 75 7.51 -14.33 12.84
C CYS A 75 8.35 -13.60 13.90
N LYS A 76 9.30 -12.78 13.44
CA LYS A 76 10.16 -11.98 14.35
C LYS A 76 9.75 -10.51 14.41
N LYS A 77 9.07 -9.98 13.38
CA LYS A 77 8.72 -8.55 13.33
C LYS A 77 7.53 -8.20 14.23
N ARG A 78 7.58 -7.01 14.82
CA ARG A 78 6.48 -6.44 15.60
C ARG A 78 5.39 -5.93 14.66
N VAL A 79 4.16 -6.44 14.83
CA VAL A 79 2.97 -5.93 14.15
C VAL A 79 2.06 -5.25 15.18
N GLU A 80 1.69 -4.01 14.91
CA GLU A 80 0.79 -3.21 15.73
C GLU A 80 -0.48 -2.88 14.95
N MET A 81 -1.63 -3.16 15.53
CA MET A 81 -2.90 -2.79 14.91
C MET A 81 -3.29 -1.37 15.29
N LEU A 82 -3.76 -0.62 14.30
CA LEU A 82 -4.34 0.70 14.48
C LEU A 82 -5.79 0.65 14.01
N VAL A 83 -6.70 0.67 14.97
CA VAL A 83 -8.15 0.64 14.69
C VAL A 83 -8.64 2.06 14.49
N GLU A 84 -9.23 2.31 13.33
CA GLU A 84 -9.97 3.53 13.03
C GLU A 84 -11.38 3.40 13.61
N GLU A 85 -11.76 4.37 14.43
CA GLU A 85 -13.12 4.49 14.98
C GLU A 85 -14.13 4.69 13.84
N GLY A 86 -15.23 3.93 13.88
CA GLY A 86 -16.29 3.97 12.87
C GLY A 86 -16.60 2.60 12.28
N THR A 87 -17.88 2.24 12.27
CA THR A 87 -18.39 0.91 11.84
C THR A 87 -18.99 0.89 10.43
N SER A 88 -18.90 1.99 9.69
CA SER A 88 -19.54 2.13 8.36
C SER A 88 -18.62 2.73 7.28
N GLU A 89 -19.00 2.55 6.01
CA GLU A 89 -18.28 3.15 4.86
C GLU A 89 -18.28 4.69 4.92
N SER A 90 -19.38 5.30 5.38
CA SER A 90 -19.54 6.75 5.51
C SER A 90 -18.72 7.39 6.62
N SER A 91 -18.24 6.61 7.59
CA SER A 91 -17.40 7.10 8.70
C SER A 91 -15.91 6.89 8.47
N LYS A 92 -15.49 6.43 7.28
CA LYS A 92 -14.08 6.19 7.00
C LYS A 92 -13.29 7.50 6.97
N LYS A 93 -12.12 7.49 7.60
CA LYS A 93 -11.13 8.58 7.47
C LYS A 93 -10.49 8.59 6.08
N GLY A 94 -10.49 7.45 5.39
CA GLY A 94 -9.77 7.29 4.13
C GLY A 94 -8.30 6.96 4.36
N ALA A 95 -7.60 6.50 3.32
CA ALA A 95 -6.22 6.03 3.47
C ALA A 95 -5.24 7.15 3.86
N VAL A 96 -5.41 8.36 3.32
CA VAL A 96 -4.60 9.52 3.72
C VAL A 96 -5.05 10.03 5.10
N GLY A 97 -6.35 9.97 5.42
CA GLY A 97 -6.83 10.28 6.76
C GLY A 97 -6.25 9.35 7.83
N ALA A 98 -6.05 8.07 7.52
CA ALA A 98 -5.33 7.12 8.38
C ALA A 98 -3.87 7.56 8.60
N LEU A 99 -3.17 7.92 7.52
CA LEU A 99 -1.79 8.43 7.60
C LEU A 99 -1.71 9.72 8.43
N LEU A 100 -2.65 10.65 8.26
CA LEU A 100 -2.72 11.89 9.03
C LEU A 100 -2.96 11.61 10.53
N HIS A 101 -3.86 10.68 10.85
CA HIS A 101 -4.09 10.24 12.23
C HIS A 101 -2.81 9.63 12.86
N MET A 102 -2.08 8.82 12.09
CA MET A 102 -0.80 8.25 12.53
C MET A 102 0.28 9.31 12.71
N HIS A 103 0.34 10.30 11.81
CA HIS A 103 1.23 11.45 11.92
C HIS A 103 0.96 12.21 13.23
N ASN A 104 -0.30 12.54 13.52
CA ASN A 104 -0.69 13.27 14.73
C ASN A 104 -0.37 12.49 16.03
N LYS A 105 -0.34 11.16 15.97
CA LYS A 105 0.10 10.29 17.08
C LYS A 105 1.63 10.15 17.19
N GLY A 106 2.40 10.80 16.31
CA GLY A 106 3.86 10.70 16.28
C GLY A 106 4.39 9.36 15.76
N LEU A 107 3.54 8.52 15.15
CA LEU A 107 3.96 7.19 14.66
C LEU A 107 4.78 7.27 13.38
N LEU A 108 4.55 8.29 12.54
CA LEU A 108 5.25 8.54 11.29
C LEU A 108 6.52 9.39 11.47
N ASN A 109 7.27 9.15 12.54
CA ASN A 109 8.47 9.93 12.90
C ASN A 109 9.77 9.48 12.22
N GLY A 110 9.69 8.67 11.17
CA GLY A 110 10.84 8.12 10.45
C GLY A 110 10.48 7.66 9.05
N ARG A 111 11.46 7.08 8.34
CA ARG A 111 11.26 6.53 6.99
C ARG A 111 10.20 5.43 7.03
N THR A 112 9.22 5.54 6.13
CA THR A 112 8.03 4.71 6.14
C THR A 112 7.75 4.14 4.75
N LEU A 113 7.57 2.83 4.69
CA LEU A 113 6.96 2.12 3.58
C LEU A 113 5.43 2.13 3.77
N ILE A 114 4.70 2.73 2.84
CA ILE A 114 3.23 2.74 2.79
C ILE A 114 2.79 1.78 1.69
N MET A 115 1.90 0.85 2.01
CA MET A 115 1.39 -0.13 1.05
C MET A 115 -0.08 -0.47 1.37
N ALA A 116 -0.91 -0.66 0.34
CA ALA A 116 -2.23 -1.25 0.54
C ALA A 116 -2.10 -2.77 0.80
N SER A 117 -2.86 -3.28 1.76
CA SER A 117 -2.77 -4.66 2.28
C SER A 117 -3.22 -5.75 1.30
N ASP A 118 -3.63 -5.35 0.10
CA ASP A 118 -4.22 -6.16 -0.97
C ASP A 118 -3.32 -6.32 -2.20
N ASN A 119 -2.10 -5.77 -2.16
CA ASN A 119 -1.11 -5.94 -3.21
C ASN A 119 -0.36 -7.25 -3.03
N LEU A 120 -0.53 -8.18 -3.97
CA LEU A 120 0.32 -9.35 -4.09
C LEU A 120 1.41 -9.11 -5.13
N PHE A 121 2.64 -9.36 -4.73
CA PHE A 121 3.80 -9.31 -5.59
C PHE A 121 4.43 -10.69 -5.69
N GLY A 122 4.95 -11.01 -6.88
CA GLY A 122 5.72 -12.22 -7.10
C GLY A 122 7.15 -12.13 -6.56
N PRO A 123 8.03 -13.06 -6.99
CA PRO A 123 9.44 -13.06 -6.62
C PRO A 123 10.15 -11.73 -6.95
N GLY A 124 11.15 -11.38 -6.14
CA GLY A 124 12.02 -10.22 -6.35
C GLY A 124 11.55 -8.90 -5.71
N ILE A 125 10.30 -8.80 -5.26
CA ILE A 125 9.81 -7.59 -4.59
C ILE A 125 10.56 -7.31 -3.28
N THR A 126 10.85 -8.34 -2.48
CA THR A 126 11.57 -8.20 -1.22
C THR A 126 12.93 -7.56 -1.45
N LYS A 127 13.68 -8.06 -2.44
CA LYS A 127 14.98 -7.50 -2.84
C LYS A 127 14.86 -6.04 -3.29
N LEU A 128 13.85 -5.71 -4.11
CA LEU A 128 13.63 -4.33 -4.55
C LEU A 128 13.35 -3.39 -3.35
N LEU A 129 12.50 -3.81 -2.42
CA LEU A 129 12.19 -3.03 -1.22
C LEU A 129 13.40 -2.88 -0.30
N GLU A 130 14.24 -3.91 -0.18
CA GLU A 130 15.52 -3.84 0.55
C GLU A 130 16.49 -2.83 -0.08
N GLU A 131 16.62 -2.84 -1.41
CA GLU A 131 17.46 -1.89 -2.15
C GLU A 131 16.98 -0.44 -1.95
N ILE A 132 15.67 -0.20 -2.06
CA ILE A 132 15.06 1.11 -1.80
C ILE A 132 15.24 1.52 -0.33
N ALA A 133 15.11 0.58 0.60
CA ALA A 133 15.28 0.84 2.02
C ALA A 133 16.74 1.17 2.39
N ALA A 134 17.71 0.62 1.65
CA ALA A 134 19.13 0.91 1.83
C ALA A 134 19.54 2.31 1.36
N ASN A 135 18.81 2.92 0.42
CA ASN A 135 19.06 4.29 -0.03
C ASN A 135 18.29 5.31 0.81
N GLU A 136 18.86 5.71 1.95
CA GLU A 136 18.18 6.51 2.98
C GLU A 136 17.67 7.88 2.50
N LYS A 137 18.31 8.48 1.49
CA LYS A 137 17.91 9.80 0.96
C LYS A 137 16.81 9.75 -0.09
N GLU A 138 16.52 8.57 -0.63
CA GLU A 138 15.62 8.44 -1.77
C GLU A 138 14.17 8.31 -1.33
N ASN A 139 13.26 9.11 -1.86
CA ASN A 139 11.83 8.80 -1.80
C ASN A 139 11.46 8.01 -3.05
N ALA A 140 10.63 6.97 -2.91
CA ALA A 140 10.41 6.01 -3.98
C ALA A 140 8.93 5.67 -4.19
N ILE A 141 8.59 5.39 -5.45
CA ILE A 141 7.34 4.76 -5.87
C ILE A 141 7.68 3.46 -6.58
N VAL A 142 7.07 2.35 -6.16
CA VAL A 142 7.14 1.11 -6.94
C VAL A 142 6.14 1.18 -8.08
N LEU A 143 6.63 0.96 -9.29
CA LEU A 143 5.89 1.04 -10.54
C LEU A 143 5.84 -0.34 -11.21
N VAL A 144 4.75 -0.61 -11.92
CA VAL A 144 4.64 -1.73 -12.86
C VAL A 144 4.20 -1.17 -14.20
N ASP A 145 4.83 -1.63 -15.28
CA ASP A 145 4.33 -1.37 -16.62
C ASP A 145 3.19 -2.36 -16.91
N VAL A 146 1.94 -1.87 -16.85
CA VAL A 146 0.76 -2.71 -17.10
C VAL A 146 0.54 -3.01 -18.58
N LYS A 147 1.33 -2.38 -19.48
CA LYS A 147 1.32 -2.56 -20.94
C LYS A 147 -0.01 -2.31 -21.66
N ASP A 148 -1.04 -1.91 -20.93
CA ASP A 148 -2.37 -1.62 -21.44
C ASP A 148 -2.90 -0.33 -20.81
N ARG A 149 -3.30 0.62 -21.66
CA ARG A 149 -3.83 1.92 -21.24
C ARG A 149 -5.22 1.81 -20.65
N GLU A 150 -6.05 0.86 -21.07
CA GLU A 150 -7.37 0.65 -20.46
C GLU A 150 -7.22 0.15 -19.02
N VAL A 151 -6.28 -0.77 -18.80
CA VAL A 151 -5.92 -1.22 -17.44
C VAL A 151 -5.36 -0.07 -16.61
N ALA A 152 -4.49 0.77 -17.18
CA ALA A 152 -3.85 1.88 -16.48
C ALA A 152 -4.85 2.90 -15.91
N LYS A 153 -6.05 3.08 -16.52
CA LYS A 153 -7.11 4.00 -16.04
C LYS A 153 -7.58 3.69 -14.62
N HIS A 154 -7.38 2.46 -14.14
CA HIS A 154 -7.86 2.05 -12.82
C HIS A 154 -6.89 2.39 -11.68
N TYR A 155 -5.72 2.95 -11.99
CA TYR A 155 -4.63 3.16 -11.04
C TYR A 155 -4.00 4.56 -11.15
N GLY A 156 -3.07 4.86 -10.24
CA GLY A 156 -2.16 6.00 -10.39
C GLY A 156 -1.18 5.78 -11.54
N VAL A 157 -1.07 6.73 -12.47
CA VAL A 157 -0.22 6.65 -13.66
C VAL A 157 0.90 7.67 -13.56
N CYS A 158 2.12 7.21 -13.79
CA CYS A 158 3.34 8.00 -13.68
C CYS A 158 3.97 8.28 -15.05
N ALA A 159 4.52 9.48 -15.19
CA ALA A 159 5.56 9.77 -16.17
C ALA A 159 6.92 9.85 -15.45
N VAL A 160 7.96 9.29 -16.07
CA VAL A 160 9.32 9.31 -15.52
C VAL A 160 10.30 9.90 -16.53
N ASN A 161 11.30 10.64 -16.05
CA ASN A 161 12.40 11.12 -16.90
C ASN A 161 13.47 10.02 -17.13
N ARG A 162 14.51 10.35 -17.90
CA ARG A 162 15.62 9.42 -18.22
C ARG A 162 16.36 8.89 -17.00
N GLN A 163 16.35 9.64 -15.90
CA GLN A 163 16.94 9.25 -14.63
C GLN A 163 15.96 8.47 -13.74
N GLY A 164 14.77 8.11 -14.23
CA GLY A 164 13.74 7.39 -13.48
C GLY A 164 13.09 8.22 -12.37
N VAL A 165 13.21 9.55 -12.38
CA VAL A 165 12.49 10.44 -11.46
C VAL A 165 11.09 10.66 -12.00
N VAL A 166 10.09 10.57 -11.13
CA VAL A 166 8.69 10.80 -11.48
C VAL A 166 8.47 12.30 -11.72
N THR A 167 7.97 12.65 -12.91
CA THR A 167 7.73 14.04 -13.32
C THR A 167 6.25 14.41 -13.33
N ASP A 168 5.37 13.41 -13.42
CA ASP A 168 3.93 13.59 -13.40
C ASP A 168 3.28 12.36 -12.76
N PHE A 169 2.18 12.56 -12.04
CA PHE A 169 1.38 11.52 -11.41
C PHE A 169 -0.09 11.90 -11.49
N GLU A 170 -0.90 11.04 -12.09
CA GLU A 170 -2.35 11.21 -12.19
C GLU A 170 -3.05 10.02 -11.57
N GLU A 171 -3.93 10.24 -10.60
CA GLU A 171 -4.73 9.18 -9.98
C GLU A 171 -5.94 8.86 -10.87
N LYS A 172 -5.98 7.63 -11.41
CA LYS A 172 -7.09 7.09 -12.22
C LYS A 172 -7.51 8.01 -13.37
N PRO A 173 -6.58 8.42 -14.25
CA PRO A 173 -6.89 9.35 -15.34
C PRO A 173 -7.80 8.70 -16.38
N ALA A 174 -8.76 9.45 -16.91
CA ALA A 174 -9.63 8.97 -17.99
C ALA A 174 -8.86 8.65 -19.29
N LYS A 175 -7.73 9.34 -19.52
CA LYS A 175 -6.84 9.16 -20.69
C LYS A 175 -5.38 9.10 -20.21
N PRO A 176 -4.88 7.91 -19.84
CA PRO A 176 -3.54 7.79 -19.27
C PRO A 176 -2.47 8.12 -20.31
N LYS A 177 -1.49 8.94 -19.88
CA LYS A 177 -0.35 9.36 -20.70
C LYS A 177 0.72 8.26 -20.86
N SER A 178 0.68 7.26 -19.98
CA SER A 178 1.69 6.21 -19.81
C SER A 178 1.01 4.92 -19.33
N THR A 179 1.70 3.78 -19.43
CA THR A 179 1.31 2.50 -18.82
C THR A 179 2.13 2.17 -17.57
N LEU A 180 3.03 3.07 -17.15
CA LEU A 180 3.73 2.98 -15.88
C LEU A 180 2.76 3.35 -14.75
N THR A 181 2.34 2.32 -14.03
CA THR A 181 1.33 2.41 -13.00
C THR A 181 1.97 2.28 -11.62
N SER A 182 1.57 3.14 -10.69
CA SER A 182 1.89 2.99 -9.28
C SER A 182 1.17 1.79 -8.69
N THR A 183 1.91 0.97 -7.96
CA THR A 183 1.35 -0.20 -7.27
C THR A 183 0.77 0.15 -5.90
N GLY A 184 0.64 1.44 -5.55
CA GLY A 184 0.24 1.85 -4.19
C GLY A 184 1.31 1.57 -3.13
N CYS A 185 2.56 1.33 -3.54
CA CYS A 185 3.70 1.07 -2.66
C CYS A 185 4.69 2.23 -2.75
N TYR A 186 4.88 2.90 -1.62
CA TYR A 186 5.65 4.15 -1.52
C TYR A 186 6.62 4.08 -0.37
N VAL A 187 7.88 4.44 -0.58
CA VAL A 187 8.85 4.63 0.52
C VAL A 187 9.14 6.10 0.65
N LEU A 188 8.69 6.69 1.76
CA LEU A 188 8.79 8.12 2.02
C LEU A 188 9.63 8.38 3.26
N ASN A 189 10.50 9.38 3.18
CA ASN A 189 11.17 9.93 4.33
C ASN A 189 10.23 10.79 5.18
N LYS A 190 10.63 10.97 6.45
CA LYS A 190 9.85 11.68 7.46
C LYS A 190 9.44 13.08 6.99
N GLU A 191 10.35 13.80 6.33
CA GLU A 191 10.13 15.18 5.89
C GLU A 191 8.96 15.29 4.90
N LEU A 192 8.71 14.26 4.09
CA LEU A 192 7.54 14.26 3.20
C LEU A 192 6.25 13.89 3.94
N LEU A 193 6.33 13.06 4.98
CA LEU A 193 5.19 12.71 5.83
C LEU A 193 4.77 13.88 6.73
N GLU A 194 5.69 14.79 7.07
CA GLU A 194 5.41 16.04 7.78
C GLU A 194 4.51 17.00 6.98
N LEU A 195 4.37 16.78 5.67
CA LEU A 195 3.49 17.57 4.80
C LEU A 195 2.02 17.09 4.78
N LEU A 196 1.69 16.00 5.48
CA LEU A 196 0.31 15.49 5.56
C LEU A 196 -0.70 16.54 6.08
N PRO A 197 -0.41 17.30 7.15
CA PRO A 197 -1.32 18.35 7.63
C PRO A 197 -1.50 19.48 6.62
N GLU A 198 -0.41 19.92 5.96
CA GLU A 198 -0.47 20.96 4.93
C GLU A 198 -1.34 20.52 3.75
N TYR A 199 -1.14 19.29 3.27
CA TYR A 199 -1.96 18.72 2.19
C TYR A 199 -3.45 18.71 2.56
N ALA A 200 -3.79 18.29 3.78
CA ALA A 200 -5.17 18.27 4.25
C ALA A 200 -5.77 19.69 4.36
N GLN A 201 -5.01 20.65 4.91
CA GLN A 201 -5.44 22.05 5.02
C GLN A 201 -5.62 22.73 3.66
N ALA A 202 -4.83 22.33 2.66
CA ALA A 202 -4.95 22.79 1.28
C ALA A 202 -6.16 22.18 0.53
N GLY A 203 -7.05 21.45 1.21
CA GLY A 203 -8.23 20.80 0.61
C GLY A 203 -7.92 19.49 -0.10
N GLY A 204 -6.78 18.86 0.21
CA GLY A 204 -6.40 17.56 -0.34
C GLY A 204 -7.37 16.45 0.06
N GLY A 205 -7.71 15.58 -0.89
CA GLY A 205 -8.58 14.42 -0.64
C GLY A 205 -7.96 13.43 0.35
N LEU A 206 -8.73 12.98 1.34
CA LEU A 206 -8.25 12.10 2.41
C LEU A 206 -8.41 10.59 2.12
N ASP A 207 -9.08 10.24 1.03
CA ASP A 207 -9.41 8.84 0.72
C ASP A 207 -8.26 8.08 0.03
N ARG A 208 -7.62 8.69 -0.97
CA ARG A 208 -6.69 7.99 -1.86
C ARG A 208 -5.26 8.48 -1.65
N VAL A 209 -4.35 7.56 -1.33
CA VAL A 209 -2.92 7.87 -1.16
C VAL A 209 -2.32 8.47 -2.43
N GLY A 210 -2.77 8.02 -3.61
CA GLY A 210 -2.30 8.54 -4.90
C GLY A 210 -2.51 10.06 -5.07
N ASP A 211 -3.58 10.63 -4.51
CA ASP A 211 -3.81 12.09 -4.58
C ASP A 211 -2.73 12.86 -3.81
N PHE A 212 -2.37 12.36 -2.62
CA PHE A 212 -1.26 12.91 -1.83
C PHE A 212 0.09 12.75 -2.54
N ILE A 213 0.34 11.58 -3.14
CA ILE A 213 1.56 11.33 -3.90
C ILE A 213 1.67 12.25 -5.12
N GLY A 214 0.58 12.46 -5.86
CA GLY A 214 0.56 13.42 -6.97
C GLY A 214 0.81 14.86 -6.53
N TRP A 215 0.37 15.22 -5.33
CA TRP A 215 0.70 16.52 -4.72
C TRP A 215 2.19 16.62 -4.31
N LEU A 216 2.78 15.53 -3.81
CA LEU A 216 4.20 15.44 -3.43
C LEU A 216 5.14 15.46 -4.63
N VAL A 217 4.80 14.81 -5.75
CA VAL A 217 5.62 14.77 -6.98
C VAL A 217 5.92 16.17 -7.52
N LYS A 218 5.06 17.16 -7.23
CA LYS A 218 5.26 18.57 -7.61
C LYS A 218 6.19 19.35 -6.67
N ARG A 219 6.55 18.77 -5.52
CA ARG A 219 7.27 19.43 -4.42
C ARG A 219 8.58 18.75 -4.03
N ALA A 220 8.69 17.46 -4.34
CA ALA A 220 9.82 16.64 -3.93
C ALA A 220 10.22 15.65 -5.02
N ARG A 221 11.49 15.22 -4.95
CA ARG A 221 12.03 14.20 -5.84
C ARG A 221 11.59 12.81 -5.38
N LEU A 222 10.79 12.13 -6.18
CA LEU A 222 10.43 10.72 -6.00
C LEU A 222 11.00 9.89 -7.17
N LYS A 223 11.73 8.82 -6.86
CA LYS A 223 12.27 7.86 -7.81
C LYS A 223 11.22 6.79 -8.13
N GLY A 224 10.93 6.60 -9.41
CA GLY A 224 10.15 5.47 -9.89
C GLY A 224 11.03 4.23 -10.04
N HIS A 225 10.69 3.16 -9.34
CA HIS A 225 11.34 1.86 -9.43
C HIS A 225 10.43 0.87 -10.14
N VAL A 226 10.79 0.48 -11.37
CA VAL A 226 9.95 -0.40 -12.19
C VAL A 226 10.18 -1.87 -11.79
N TYR A 227 9.23 -2.43 -11.04
CA TYR A 227 9.18 -3.84 -10.71
C TYR A 227 8.81 -4.66 -11.95
N LYS A 228 9.57 -5.73 -12.20
CA LYS A 228 9.43 -6.59 -13.40
C LYS A 228 8.72 -7.91 -13.14
N GLY A 229 8.45 -8.25 -11.88
CA GLY A 229 7.71 -9.45 -11.54
C GLY A 229 6.20 -9.26 -11.66
N LYS A 230 5.45 -10.31 -11.33
CA LYS A 230 3.98 -10.28 -11.36
C LYS A 230 3.45 -9.45 -10.19
N TRP A 231 2.44 -8.64 -10.47
CA TRP A 231 1.73 -7.83 -9.50
C TRP A 231 0.23 -8.04 -9.66
N PHE A 232 -0.46 -8.20 -8.53
CA PHE A 232 -1.91 -8.33 -8.48
C PHE A 232 -2.45 -7.34 -7.45
N ASP A 233 -3.19 -6.35 -7.92
CA ASP A 233 -4.11 -5.56 -7.10
C ASP A 233 -5.45 -6.28 -7.03
N ILE A 234 -5.81 -6.81 -5.87
CA ILE A 234 -7.05 -7.57 -5.69
C ILE A 234 -8.18 -6.60 -5.39
N GLY A 235 -8.86 -6.11 -6.43
CA GLY A 235 -10.00 -5.20 -6.32
C GLY A 235 -11.36 -5.82 -6.69
N THR A 236 -11.35 -6.95 -7.40
CA THR A 236 -12.53 -7.58 -8.03
C THR A 236 -12.45 -9.11 -7.95
N HIS A 237 -13.58 -9.78 -8.18
CA HIS A 237 -13.64 -11.25 -8.23
C HIS A 237 -12.71 -11.84 -9.30
N GLU A 238 -12.64 -11.22 -10.47
CA GLU A 238 -11.77 -11.66 -11.56
C GLU A 238 -10.28 -11.56 -11.18
N GLN A 239 -9.86 -10.43 -10.59
CA GLN A 239 -8.49 -10.25 -10.10
C GLN A 239 -8.13 -11.28 -9.01
N LEU A 240 -9.05 -11.56 -8.08
CA LEU A 240 -8.86 -12.57 -7.05
C LEU A 240 -8.71 -13.97 -7.67
N GLN A 241 -9.55 -14.34 -8.64
CA GLN A 241 -9.46 -15.63 -9.32
C GLN A 241 -8.15 -15.77 -10.11
N ARG A 242 -7.72 -14.70 -10.78
CA ARG A 242 -6.44 -14.67 -11.49
C ARG A 242 -5.27 -14.88 -10.53
N ALA A 243 -5.27 -14.20 -9.38
CA ALA A 243 -4.27 -14.39 -8.33
C ALA A 243 -4.27 -15.84 -7.80
N ARG A 244 -5.45 -16.43 -7.56
CA ARG A 244 -5.57 -17.83 -7.11
C ARG A 244 -4.99 -18.82 -8.11
N LYS A 245 -5.35 -18.70 -9.39
CA LYS A 245 -4.83 -19.58 -10.46
C LYS A 245 -3.30 -19.57 -10.52
N GLU A 246 -2.70 -18.40 -10.36
CA GLU A 246 -1.24 -18.25 -10.36
C GLU A 246 -0.58 -18.93 -9.16
N HIS A 247 -1.21 -18.91 -7.99
CA HIS A 247 -0.65 -19.49 -6.75
C HIS A 247 -1.08 -20.95 -6.51
N SER A 248 -1.79 -21.56 -7.47
CA SER A 248 -2.14 -22.98 -7.49
C SER A 248 -1.36 -23.77 -8.53
N ALA A 249 -0.56 -23.08 -9.36
CA ALA A 249 0.33 -23.65 -10.37
C ALA A 249 1.75 -23.81 -9.81
#